data_AF-A0A6L8LT10-F1
#
_entry.id   AF-A0A6L8LT10-F1
#
_cell.length_a   1.000
_cell.length_b   1.000
_cell.length_c   1.000
_cell.angle_alpha   90.00
_cell.angle_beta   90.00
_cell.angle_gamma   90.00
#
_symmetry.space_group_name_H-M   'P 1'
#
loop_
_entity.id
_entity.type
_entity.pdbx_description
1 polymer ?
#
loop_
_entity_poly.entity_id
_entity_poly.type
_entity_poly.pdbx_seq_one_letter_code
_entity_poly.pdbx_strand_id
1 'polypeptide(L)'
;MLKDETKQTFHITDKSLAQSGALAVQDAANSFRDMSTLLTTASGVALANFIESGDASYLQALDKINEQAKASKENFVELYSHVNQARKNI
;
A
#
# COMPACT_ATOMS: atom_id res chain seq x y z
N MET A 1 -7.16 35.20 27.00
CA MET A 1 -7.92 34.44 25.99
C MET A 1 -7.04 33.91 24.86
N LEU A 2 -6.07 34.67 24.32
CA LEU A 2 -5.16 34.21 23.24
C LEU A 2 -4.36 32.90 23.47
N LYS A 3 -4.02 32.53 24.72
CA LYS A 3 -3.24 31.32 25.03
C LYS A 3 -4.04 30.01 24.98
N ASP A 4 -5.38 30.10 25.07
CA ASP A 4 -6.26 28.92 25.13
C ASP A 4 -6.67 28.48 23.72
N GLU A 5 -6.94 29.45 22.84
CA GLU A 5 -7.20 29.23 21.42
C GLU A 5 -6.00 28.58 20.71
N THR A 6 -4.76 29.00 21.01
CA THR A 6 -3.54 28.41 20.40
C THR A 6 -3.35 26.95 20.80
N LYS A 7 -3.63 26.59 22.06
CA LYS A 7 -3.59 25.18 22.51
C LYS A 7 -4.67 24.35 21.85
N GLN A 8 -5.88 24.90 21.74
CA GLN A 8 -7.01 24.23 21.11
C GLN A 8 -6.77 24.02 19.61
N THR A 9 -6.25 25.01 18.90
CA THR A 9 -5.84 24.90 17.48
C THR A 9 -4.76 23.83 17.32
N PHE A 10 -3.73 23.80 18.17
CA PHE A 10 -2.67 22.78 18.14
C PHE A 10 -3.24 21.36 18.30
N HIS A 11 -4.13 21.15 19.28
CA HIS A 11 -4.79 19.86 19.50
C HIS A 11 -5.68 19.41 18.32
N ILE A 12 -6.31 20.34 17.62
CA ILE A 12 -7.13 20.03 16.43
C ILE A 12 -6.22 19.62 15.26
N THR A 13 -5.09 20.31 15.09
CA THR A 13 -4.09 20.00 14.05
C THR A 13 -3.47 18.61 14.24
N ASP A 14 -3.07 18.24 15.47
CA ASP A 14 -2.51 16.92 15.77
C ASP A 14 -3.49 15.78 15.48
N LYS A 15 -4.75 15.95 15.94
CA LYS A 15 -5.82 14.97 15.68
C LYS A 15 -6.09 14.83 14.19
N SER A 16 -6.14 15.94 13.46
CA SER A 16 -6.36 15.95 12.01
C SER A 16 -5.23 15.24 11.25
N LEU A 17 -3.97 15.47 11.64
CA LEU A 17 -2.81 14.82 11.02
C LEU A 17 -2.72 13.33 11.34
N ALA A 18 -3.02 12.94 12.58
CA ALA A 18 -3.10 11.53 12.94
C ALA A 18 -4.22 10.80 12.16
N GLN A 19 -5.38 11.45 12.00
CA GLN A 19 -6.51 10.90 11.26
C GLN A 19 -6.22 10.81 9.75
N SER A 20 -5.67 11.84 9.13
CA SER A 20 -5.33 11.82 7.70
C SER A 20 -4.25 10.78 7.39
N GLY A 21 -3.24 10.66 8.25
CA GLY A 21 -2.24 9.60 8.14
C GLY A 21 -2.84 8.19 8.28
N ALA A 22 -3.78 8.00 9.22
CA ALA A 22 -4.46 6.71 9.38
C ALA A 22 -5.28 6.33 8.13
N LEU A 23 -5.98 7.29 7.52
CA LEU A 23 -6.70 7.10 6.26
C LEU A 23 -5.75 6.73 5.11
N ALA A 24 -4.64 7.45 4.97
CA ALA A 24 -3.65 7.17 3.92
C ALA A 24 -3.07 5.74 4.05
N VAL A 25 -2.75 5.29 5.28
CA VAL A 25 -2.30 3.91 5.53
C VAL A 25 -3.39 2.89 5.20
N GLN A 26 -4.65 3.20 5.54
CA GLN A 26 -5.78 2.31 5.25
C GLN A 26 -6.01 2.16 3.74
N ASP A 27 -5.95 3.27 2.99
CA ASP A 27 -6.09 3.26 1.53
C ASP A 27 -4.98 2.46 0.87
N ALA A 28 -3.74 2.62 1.31
CA ALA A 28 -2.63 1.80 0.80
C ALA A 28 -2.75 0.33 1.18
N ALA A 29 -3.23 0.00 2.39
CA ALA A 29 -3.48 -1.39 2.78
C ALA A 29 -4.56 -2.03 1.90
N ASN A 30 -5.64 -1.30 1.61
CA ASN A 30 -6.71 -1.75 0.73
C ASN A 30 -6.17 -1.95 -0.70
N SER A 31 -5.44 -0.98 -1.24
CA SER A 31 -4.83 -1.06 -2.57
C SER A 31 -3.87 -2.26 -2.68
N PHE A 32 -3.00 -2.46 -1.68
CA PHE A 32 -2.09 -3.60 -1.62
C PHE A 32 -2.84 -4.93 -1.63
N ARG A 33 -3.89 -5.07 -0.79
CA ARG A 33 -4.72 -6.27 -0.73
C ARG A 33 -5.39 -6.55 -2.08
N ASP A 34 -6.02 -5.54 -2.67
CA ASP A 34 -6.76 -5.69 -3.91
C ASP A 34 -5.80 -6.08 -5.07
N MET A 35 -4.63 -5.45 -5.13
CA MET A 35 -3.57 -5.83 -6.07
C MET A 35 -3.07 -7.25 -5.82
N SER A 36 -2.86 -7.66 -4.56
CA SER A 36 -2.45 -9.02 -4.21
C SER A 36 -3.47 -10.06 -4.67
N THR A 37 -4.77 -9.76 -4.59
CA THR A 37 -5.83 -10.65 -5.08
C THR A 37 -5.79 -10.79 -6.59
N LEU A 38 -5.65 -9.68 -7.32
CA LEU A 38 -5.52 -9.67 -8.78
C LEU A 38 -4.30 -10.45 -9.25
N LEU A 39 -3.13 -10.20 -8.63
CA LEU A 39 -1.88 -10.85 -8.99
C LEU A 39 -1.89 -12.35 -8.65
N THR A 40 -2.52 -12.76 -7.54
CA THR A 40 -2.71 -14.19 -7.21
C THR A 40 -3.57 -14.88 -8.27
N THR A 41 -4.63 -14.23 -8.72
CA THR A 41 -5.52 -14.76 -9.76
C THR A 41 -4.78 -14.88 -11.09
N ALA A 42 -4.06 -13.82 -11.50
CA ALA A 42 -3.25 -13.82 -12.70
C ALA A 42 -2.15 -14.90 -12.66
N SER A 43 -1.51 -15.11 -11.50
CA SER A 43 -0.51 -16.16 -11.30
C SER A 43 -1.11 -17.55 -11.51
N GLY A 44 -2.28 -17.81 -10.93
CA GLY A 44 -2.98 -19.08 -11.11
C GLY A 44 -3.33 -19.35 -12.57
N VAL A 45 -3.82 -18.34 -13.29
CA VAL A 45 -4.13 -18.45 -14.73
C VAL A 45 -2.86 -18.68 -15.56
N ALA A 46 -1.80 -17.92 -15.34
CA ALA A 46 -0.55 -18.09 -16.07
C ALA A 46 0.06 -19.48 -15.82
N LEU A 47 0.08 -19.93 -14.56
CA LEU A 47 0.58 -21.26 -14.20
C LEU A 47 -0.26 -22.39 -14.83
N ALA A 48 -1.58 -22.27 -14.82
CA ALA A 48 -2.45 -23.26 -15.44
C ALA A 48 -2.19 -23.38 -16.95
N ASN A 49 -2.09 -22.25 -17.65
CA ASN A 49 -1.78 -22.25 -19.08
C ASN A 49 -0.38 -22.80 -19.38
N PHE A 50 0.62 -22.53 -18.53
CA PHE A 50 1.94 -23.14 -18.67
C PHE A 50 1.87 -24.67 -18.56
N ILE A 51 1.16 -25.19 -17.55
CA ILE A 51 1.01 -26.64 -17.33
C ILE A 51 0.29 -27.29 -18.51
N GLU A 52 -0.74 -26.63 -19.05
CA GLU A 52 -1.54 -27.16 -20.16
C GLU A 52 -0.80 -27.13 -21.50
N SER A 53 -0.13 -26.03 -21.81
CA SER A 53 0.47 -25.81 -23.14
C SER A 53 1.96 -26.14 -23.23
N GLY A 54 2.68 -26.08 -22.10
CA GLY A 54 4.14 -26.09 -22.06
C GLY A 54 4.80 -24.80 -22.57
N ASP A 55 4.04 -23.76 -22.91
CA ASP A 55 4.59 -22.50 -23.43
C ASP A 55 5.30 -21.69 -22.33
N ALA A 56 6.62 -21.56 -22.48
CA ALA A 56 7.47 -20.81 -21.55
C ALA A 56 7.14 -19.31 -21.47
N SER A 57 6.37 -18.74 -22.40
CA SER A 57 5.91 -17.34 -22.33
C SER A 57 5.11 -17.07 -21.04
N TYR A 58 4.38 -18.06 -20.54
CA TYR A 58 3.65 -17.96 -19.29
C TYR A 58 4.56 -17.91 -18.05
N LEU A 59 5.77 -18.47 -18.11
CA LEU A 59 6.77 -18.29 -17.06
C LEU A 59 7.27 -16.84 -17.01
N GLN A 60 7.46 -16.21 -18.17
CA GLN A 60 7.81 -14.78 -18.22
C GLN A 60 6.68 -13.89 -17.67
N ALA A 61 5.42 -14.29 -17.90
CA ALA A 61 4.28 -13.61 -17.29
C ALA A 61 4.29 -13.74 -15.76
N LEU A 62 4.60 -14.92 -15.23
CA LEU A 62 4.75 -15.14 -13.77
C LEU A 62 5.86 -14.28 -13.17
N ASP A 63 7.01 -14.14 -13.83
CA ASP A 63 8.10 -13.28 -13.36
C ASP A 63 7.64 -11.81 -13.28
N LYS A 64 6.97 -11.30 -14.32
CA LYS A 64 6.41 -9.95 -14.31
C LYS A 64 5.37 -9.77 -13.20
N ILE A 65 4.52 -10.76 -12.95
CA ILE A 65 3.53 -10.71 -11.87
C ILE A 65 4.23 -10.64 -10.51
N ASN A 66 5.31 -11.39 -10.31
CA ASN A 66 6.12 -11.33 -9.08
C ASN A 66 6.78 -9.97 -8.87
N GLU A 67 7.30 -9.35 -9.93
CA GLU A 67 7.84 -7.99 -9.90
C GLU A 67 6.77 -6.97 -9.47
N GLN A 68 5.56 -7.06 -10.02
CA GLN A 68 4.43 -6.21 -9.62
C GLN A 68 4.02 -6.42 -8.16
N ALA A 69 4.03 -7.66 -7.68
CA ALA A 69 3.75 -7.97 -6.27
C ALA A 69 4.78 -7.31 -5.34
N LYS A 70 6.06 -7.34 -5.73
CA LYS A 70 7.13 -6.67 -5.00
C LYS A 70 6.95 -5.16 -4.98
N ALA A 71 6.69 -4.54 -6.13
CA ALA A 71 6.46 -3.09 -6.24
C ALA A 71 5.24 -2.63 -5.40
N SER A 72 4.13 -3.39 -5.46
CA SER A 72 2.93 -3.11 -4.65
C SER A 72 3.23 -3.14 -3.14
N LYS A 73 4.00 -4.14 -2.69
CA LYS A 73 4.46 -4.23 -1.30
C LYS A 73 5.36 -3.05 -0.92
N GLU A 74 6.31 -2.68 -1.77
CA GLU A 74 7.23 -1.56 -1.53
C GLU A 74 6.48 -0.24 -1.38
N ASN A 75 5.51 0.05 -2.26
CA ASN A 75 4.66 1.24 -2.17
C ASN A 75 3.90 1.30 -0.84
N PHE A 76 3.32 0.19 -0.39
CA PHE A 76 2.63 0.13 0.90
C PHE A 76 3.57 0.43 2.08
N VAL A 77 4.76 -0.19 2.09
CA VAL A 77 5.76 0.02 3.14
C VAL A 77 6.27 1.45 3.15
N GLU A 78 6.51 2.03 1.97
CA GLU A 78 6.96 3.42 1.83
C GLU A 78 5.94 4.40 2.41
N LEU A 79 4.66 4.28 2.02
CA LEU A 79 3.62 5.17 2.55
C LEU A 79 3.44 5.00 4.05
N TYR A 80 3.45 3.75 4.55
CA TYR A 80 3.39 3.47 5.98
C TYR A 80 4.55 4.14 6.74
N SER A 81 5.77 4.05 6.20
CA SER A 81 6.95 4.70 6.76
C SER A 81 6.80 6.22 6.77
N HIS A 82 6.41 6.83 5.65
CA HIS A 82 6.22 8.28 5.54
C HIS A 82 5.20 8.82 6.53
N VAL A 83 4.05 8.15 6.68
CA VAL A 83 3.02 8.56 7.66
C VAL A 83 3.55 8.48 9.10
N ASN A 84 4.35 7.45 9.42
CA ASN A 84 4.90 7.30 10.76
C ASN A 84 6.06 8.26 11.04
N GLN A 85 6.83 8.64 10.02
CA GLN A 85 7.83 9.69 10.14
C GLN A 85 7.19 11.06 10.33
N ALA A 86 6.15 11.38 9.55
CA ALA A 86 5.39 12.62 9.70
C ALA A 86 4.83 12.78 11.12
N ARG A 87 4.37 11.68 11.74
CA ARG A 87 3.92 11.65 13.14
C ARG A 87 5.01 11.88 14.19
N LYS A 88 6.28 11.57 13.89
CA LYS A 88 7.41 11.74 14.84
C LYS A 88 7.99 13.16 14.85
N ASN A 89 7.70 13.95 13.81
CA ASN A 89 8.27 15.29 13.61
C ASN A 89 7.34 16.42 14.13
N ILE A 90 6.28 16.06 14.86
CA ILE A 90 5.31 16.93 15.52
C ILE A 90 5.53 16.81 17.03
#